data_AF-A0A380U5H5-F1
#
_entry.id   AF-A0A380U5H5-F1
#
_cell.length_a   1.000
_cell.length_b   1.000
_cell.length_c   1.000
_cell.angle_alpha   90.00
_cell.angle_beta   90.00
_cell.angle_gamma   90.00
#
_symmetry.space_group_name_H-M   'P 1'
#
loop_
_entity.id
_entity.type
_entity.pdbx_description
1 polymer ?
#
loop_
_entity_poly.entity_id
_entity_poly.type
_entity_poly.pdbx_seq_one_letter_code
_entity_poly.pdbx_strand_id
1 'polypeptide(L)'
;MTLFTVLLNLNQFPEQDSLYVQRPWTLESETLVQNQTSMNCIIQGEDRYSYFLPIATIQQYFKYLEAKNLCLQYSCQRIIEFALQAPE
;
A
#
# COMPACT_ATOMS: atom_id res chain seq x y z
N MET A 1 -3.87 -11.22 -0.01
CA MET A 1 -2.46 -11.12 0.47
C MET A 1 -2.38 -10.00 1.50
N THR A 2 -1.49 -10.05 2.49
CA THR A 2 -1.43 -9.00 3.53
C THR A 2 -0.66 -7.78 3.05
N LEU A 3 -0.96 -6.61 3.63
CA LEU A 3 -0.26 -5.36 3.31
C LEU A 3 1.25 -5.53 3.47
N PHE A 4 1.70 -6.17 4.56
CA PHE A 4 3.11 -6.43 4.79
C PHE A 4 3.74 -7.22 3.64
N THR A 5 3.14 -8.34 3.24
CA THR A 5 3.67 -9.15 2.13
C THR A 5 3.76 -8.35 0.83
N VAL A 6 2.79 -7.48 0.57
CA VAL A 6 2.83 -6.62 -0.63
C VAL A 6 3.94 -5.59 -0.54
N LEU A 7 4.10 -4.92 0.60
CA LEU A 7 5.15 -3.93 0.84
C LEU A 7 6.55 -4.56 0.68
N LEU A 8 6.75 -5.81 1.10
CA LEU A 8 7.99 -6.55 0.91
C LEU A 8 8.32 -6.86 -0.56
N ASN A 9 7.29 -6.92 -1.42
CA ASN A 9 7.41 -7.36 -2.80
C ASN A 9 7.01 -6.25 -3.79
N LEU A 10 7.10 -4.98 -3.41
CA LEU A 10 6.67 -3.84 -4.24
C LEU A 10 7.27 -3.80 -5.64
N ASN A 11 8.49 -4.32 -5.81
CA ASN A 11 9.17 -4.36 -7.10
C ASN A 11 8.57 -5.39 -8.09
N GLN A 12 7.68 -6.26 -7.61
CA GLN A 12 6.96 -7.24 -8.44
C GLN A 12 5.69 -6.67 -9.06
N PHE A 13 5.27 -5.46 -8.65
CA PHE A 13 4.04 -4.83 -9.11
C PHE A 13 4.34 -3.62 -10.01
N PRO A 14 3.49 -3.34 -11.02
CA PRO A 14 3.62 -2.15 -11.87
C PRO A 14 3.51 -0.85 -11.08
N GLU A 15 4.33 0.15 -11.38
CA GLU A 15 4.32 1.46 -10.68
C GLU A 15 3.00 2.23 -10.84
N GLN A 16 2.31 1.98 -11.95
CA GLN A 16 1.00 2.53 -12.33
C GLN A 16 -0.18 1.94 -11.53
N ASP A 17 0.06 0.88 -10.76
CA ASP A 17 -0.96 0.26 -9.94
C ASP A 17 -1.02 0.91 -8.55
N SER A 18 -2.17 0.77 -7.90
CA SER A 18 -2.45 1.31 -6.57
C SER A 18 -2.88 0.21 -5.61
N LEU A 19 -2.64 0.45 -4.33
CA LEU A 19 -3.01 -0.45 -3.25
C LEU A 19 -4.36 -0.05 -2.68
N TYR A 20 -5.19 -1.07 -2.48
CA TYR A 20 -6.45 -0.98 -1.77
C TYR A 20 -6.38 -1.93 -0.59
N VAL A 21 -6.59 -1.41 0.61
CA VAL A 21 -6.32 -2.13 1.85
C VAL A 21 -7.58 -2.18 2.68
N GLN A 22 -7.86 -3.35 3.26
CA GLN A 22 -8.97 -3.54 4.16
C GLN A 22 -8.81 -2.70 5.42
N ARG A 23 -9.87 -1.99 5.83
CA ARG A 23 -9.89 -1.25 7.09
C ARG A 23 -10.12 -2.21 8.29
N PRO A 24 -9.52 -1.96 9.47
CA PRO A 24 -8.51 -0.92 9.75
C PRO A 24 -7.17 -1.25 9.07
N TRP A 25 -6.39 -0.24 8.71
CA TRP A 25 -5.08 -0.45 8.08
C TRP A 25 -4.07 -0.97 9.09
N THR A 26 -3.66 -2.22 8.90
CA THR A 26 -2.66 -2.94 9.69
C THR A 26 -1.74 -3.69 8.72
N LEU A 27 -0.60 -4.17 9.21
CA LEU A 27 0.33 -4.96 8.39
C LEU A 27 -0.30 -6.28 7.92
N GLU A 28 -1.26 -6.79 8.68
CA GLU A 28 -2.00 -8.02 8.44
C GLU A 28 -3.22 -7.80 7.54
N SER A 29 -3.61 -6.54 7.27
CA SER A 29 -4.81 -6.22 6.50
C SER A 29 -4.74 -6.79 5.09
N GLU A 30 -5.86 -7.35 4.64
CA GLU A 30 -5.97 -7.83 3.28
C GLU A 30 -5.80 -6.68 2.29
N THR A 31 -5.01 -6.93 1.24
CA THR A 31 -4.57 -5.93 0.30
C THR A 31 -4.74 -6.43 -1.13
N LEU A 32 -5.24 -5.53 -1.97
CA LEU A 32 -5.43 -5.69 -3.39
C LEU A 32 -4.54 -4.69 -4.14
N VAL A 33 -3.91 -5.15 -5.22
CA VAL A 33 -3.15 -4.32 -6.15
C VAL A 33 -3.95 -4.20 -7.42
N GLN A 34 -4.31 -2.98 -7.83
CA GLN A 34 -5.12 -2.76 -9.02
C GLN A 34 -4.70 -1.51 -9.76
N ASN A 35 -4.85 -1.55 -11.08
CA ASN A 35 -4.71 -0.37 -11.92
C ASN A 35 -5.94 0.52 -11.80
N GLN A 36 -5.73 1.84 -11.79
CA GLN A 36 -6.79 2.84 -11.66
C GLN A 36 -7.80 2.79 -12.82
N THR A 37 -7.40 2.36 -14.03
CA THR A 37 -8.32 2.17 -15.17
C THR A 37 -9.12 0.86 -15.12
N SER A 38 -8.66 -0.14 -14.35
CA SER A 38 -9.31 -1.45 -14.20
C SER A 38 -10.25 -1.52 -12.98
N MET A 39 -10.45 -0.39 -12.29
CA MET A 39 -11.10 -0.27 -10.98
C MET A 39 -12.59 -0.70 -10.96
N ASN A 40 -13.17 -1.01 -12.11
CA ASN A 40 -14.62 -1.13 -12.29
C ASN A 40 -15.25 -2.48 -11.92
N CYS A 41 -14.52 -3.53 -11.51
CA CYS A 41 -15.15 -4.84 -11.31
C CYS A 41 -15.03 -5.45 -9.90
N ILE A 42 -14.06 -5.04 -9.07
CA ILE A 42 -13.76 -5.76 -7.81
C ILE A 42 -14.18 -4.96 -6.57
N ILE A 43 -14.11 -3.63 -6.60
CA ILE A 43 -14.39 -2.78 -5.42
C ILE A 43 -15.90 -2.50 -5.24
N GLN A 44 -16.70 -2.61 -6.30
CA GLN A 44 -18.15 -2.29 -6.25
C GLN A 44 -18.98 -3.23 -5.35
N GLY A 45 -18.43 -4.36 -4.90
CA GLY A 45 -19.14 -5.35 -4.08
C GLY A 45 -18.88 -5.28 -2.58
N GLU A 46 -17.80 -4.64 -2.12
CA GLU A 46 -17.38 -4.73 -0.74
C GLU A 46 -16.79 -3.42 -0.22
N ASP A 47 -17.54 -2.73 0.65
CA ASP A 47 -17.12 -1.59 1.49
C ASP A 47 -15.91 -1.88 2.41
N ARG A 48 -15.25 -3.02 2.22
CA ARG A 48 -14.15 -3.51 3.05
C ARG A 48 -12.83 -2.87 2.69
N TYR A 49 -12.60 -2.53 1.42
CA TYR A 49 -11.34 -2.02 0.91
C TYR A 49 -11.39 -0.52 0.68
N SER A 50 -10.43 0.21 1.25
CA SER A 50 -10.24 1.64 0.99
C SER A 50 -8.98 1.86 0.16
N TYR A 51 -8.99 2.91 -0.65
CA TYR A 51 -7.78 3.39 -1.30
C TYR A 51 -6.69 3.65 -0.26
N PHE A 52 -5.48 3.13 -0.51
CA PHE A 52 -4.34 3.32 0.36
C PHE A 52 -3.35 4.30 -0.27
N LEU A 53 -2.51 3.82 -1.19
CA LEU A 53 -1.48 4.64 -1.87
C LEU A 53 -1.10 4.03 -3.23
N PRO A 54 -0.59 4.83 -4.18
CA PRO A 54 0.01 4.33 -5.42
C PRO A 54 1.33 3.61 -5.15
N ILE A 55 1.64 2.56 -5.92
CA ILE A 55 2.90 1.81 -5.76
C ILE A 55 4.11 2.71 -5.95
N ALA A 56 4.11 3.59 -6.96
CA ALA A 56 5.20 4.54 -7.20
C ALA A 56 5.51 5.41 -5.96
N THR A 57 4.47 5.92 -5.29
CA THR A 57 4.62 6.74 -4.08
C THR A 57 5.27 5.96 -2.95
N ILE A 58 4.85 4.71 -2.75
CA ILE A 58 5.38 3.86 -1.69
C ILE A 58 6.83 3.47 -1.96
N GLN A 59 7.16 3.12 -3.21
CA GLN A 59 8.54 2.82 -3.60
C GLN A 59 9.48 4.01 -3.39
N GLN A 60 9.02 5.23 -3.73
CA GLN A 60 9.79 6.44 -3.47
C GLN A 60 10.00 6.66 -1.96
N TYR A 61 8.96 6.42 -1.16
CA TYR A 61 9.07 6.55 0.29
C TYR A 61 9.98 5.49 0.91
N PHE A 62 9.95 4.24 0.42
CA PHE A 62 10.88 3.19 0.84
C PHE A 62 12.34 3.57 0.57
N LYS A 63 12.66 4.08 -0.62
CA LYS A 63 14.01 4.56 -0.95
C LYS A 63 14.49 5.65 0.01
N TYR A 64 13.58 6.55 0.41
CA TYR A 64 13.88 7.57 1.43
C TYR A 64 14.15 6.98 2.83
N LEU A 65 13.44 5.91 3.21
CA LEU A 65 13.62 5.23 4.50
C LEU A 65 14.85 4.31 4.52
N GLU A 66 15.20 3.68 3.40
CA GLU A 66 16.41 2.84 3.25
C GLU A 66 17.68 3.65 3.56
N ALA A 67 17.74 4.90 3.10
CA ALA A 67 18.85 5.82 3.41
C ALA A 67 19.03 6.07 4.92
N LYS A 68 18.02 5.75 5.75
CA LYS A 68 18.05 5.90 7.21
C LYS A 68 18.38 4.59 7.95
N ASN A 69 18.68 3.50 7.24
CA ASN A 69 18.97 2.17 7.81
C ASN A 69 17.89 1.69 8.81
N LEU A 70 16.62 2.01 8.55
CA LEU A 70 15.50 1.57 9.38
C LEU A 70 15.19 0.09 9.13
N CYS A 71 14.74 -0.62 10.16
CA CYS A 71 14.31 -2.00 9.97
C CYS A 71 13.04 -2.08 9.13
N LEU A 72 12.92 -3.15 8.36
CA LEU A 72 11.88 -3.36 7.35
C LEU A 72 10.45 -3.22 7.91
N GLN A 73 10.22 -3.80 9.09
CA GLN A 73 8.93 -3.72 9.79
C GLN A 73 8.58 -2.29 10.20
N TYR A 74 9.57 -1.54 10.69
CA TYR A 74 9.38 -0.13 11.04
C TYR A 74 9.12 0.73 9.81
N SER A 75 9.80 0.46 8.70
CA SER A 75 9.55 1.14 7.43
C SER A 75 8.12 0.89 6.92
N CYS A 76 7.62 -0.34 7.04
CA CYS A 76 6.23 -0.66 6.70
C CYS A 76 5.23 0.09 7.60
N GLN A 77 5.50 0.16 8.90
CA GLN A 77 4.65 0.90 9.84
C GLN A 77 4.62 2.41 9.51
N ARG A 78 5.77 3.00 9.14
CA ARG A 78 5.85 4.40 8.71
C ARG A 78 5.02 4.69 7.45
N ILE A 79 4.89 3.72 6.55
CA ILE A 79 4.03 3.88 5.35
C ILE A 79 2.56 3.95 5.75
N ILE A 80 2.12 3.12 6.72
CA ILE A 80 0.75 3.19 7.25
C ILE A 80 0.51 4.55 7.92
N GLU A 81 1.45 5.02 8.74
CA GLU A 81 1.37 6.35 9.37
C GLU A 81 1.30 7.47 8.33
N PHE A 82 2.10 7.39 7.27
CA PHE A 82 2.09 8.34 6.17
C PHE A 82 0.74 8.34 5.44
N ALA A 83 0.19 7.17 5.12
CA ALA A 83 -1.12 7.05 4.49
C ALA A 83 -2.25 7.61 5.36
N LEU A 84 -2.19 7.45 6.69
CA LEU A 84 -3.18 8.00 7.63
C LEU A 84 -3.11 9.53 7.74
N GLN A 85 -1.98 10.14 7.39
CA GLN A 85 -1.78 11.59 7.41
C GLN A 85 -2.02 12.25 6.05
N ALA A 86 -2.10 11.47 4.97
CA ALA A 86 -2.41 11.98 3.66
C ALA A 86 -3.89 12.41 3.60
N PRO A 87 -4.21 13.64 3.17
CA PRO A 87 -5.60 14.03 2.92
C PRO A 87 -6.16 13.18 1.76
N GLU A 88 -7.40 12.70 1.93
CA GLU A 88 -8.15 11.93 0.92
C GLU A 88 -8.40 12.72 -0.38
#